data_AF-A0A6L7STW0-F1
#
_entry.id   AF-A0A6L7STW0-F1
#
_cell.length_a   1.000
_cell.length_b   1.000
_cell.length_c   1.000
_cell.angle_alpha   90.00
_cell.angle_beta   90.00
_cell.angle_gamma   90.00
#
_symmetry.space_group_name_H-M   'P 1'
#
loop_
_entity.id
_entity.type
_entity.pdbx_description
1 polymer ?
#
loop_
_entity_poly.entity_id
_entity_poly.type
_entity_poly.pdbx_seq_one_letter_code
_entity_poly.pdbx_strand_id
1 'polypeptide(L)'
;MPEAVVALGQAKRVVGRLRFESDGRRQYSHFEYDRAWLQADDSFQLAPGLPLQAGGFFTSGRDDRRNALHNSFQDAAPDSGGRALITRALGGGLTEFDYLTQSDDRTRQGALRFLDDSFQPLSRLSPPVPRLVELEQLRKLTHQFEIDPDSVEEDILNLAGVSGSLGGARPKASIAGEGQLWIAKFTSRDDRRAVERAEVATLKLAARCGLMVPEARLELANGDSPVALI
;
A
#
# COMPACT_ATOMS: atom_id res chain seq x y z
N MET A 1 -24.52 -3.72 -3.90
CA MET A 1 -23.62 -2.73 -3.26
C MET A 1 -22.35 -3.48 -2.86
N PRO A 2 -21.18 -3.12 -3.40
CA PRO A 2 -19.91 -3.67 -2.93
C PRO A 2 -19.74 -3.51 -1.42
N GLU A 3 -19.24 -4.55 -0.77
CA GLU A 3 -18.97 -4.57 0.67
C GLU A 3 -17.67 -5.34 0.94
N ALA A 4 -16.96 -4.94 2.00
CA ALA A 4 -15.83 -5.68 2.54
C ALA A 4 -16.01 -5.89 4.05
N VAL A 5 -15.71 -7.09 4.51
CA VAL A 5 -15.42 -7.35 5.93
C VAL A 5 -14.07 -6.71 6.24
N VAL A 6 -14.06 -5.73 7.15
CA VAL A 6 -12.84 -5.10 7.65
C VAL A 6 -12.33 -5.90 8.83
N ALA A 7 -11.12 -6.44 8.70
CA ALA A 7 -10.51 -7.29 9.71
C ALA A 7 -9.10 -6.82 10.08
N LEU A 8 -8.63 -7.20 11.27
CA LEU A 8 -7.33 -6.81 11.80
C LEU A 8 -6.37 -8.01 11.86
N GLY A 9 -5.17 -7.82 11.29
CA GLY A 9 -4.02 -8.70 11.45
C GLY A 9 -4.18 -10.10 10.84
N GLN A 10 -3.17 -10.95 11.03
CA GLN A 10 -3.15 -12.30 10.45
C GLN A 10 -4.30 -13.19 10.93
N ALA A 11 -4.77 -12.97 12.17
CA ALA A 11 -5.93 -13.67 12.74
C ALA A 11 -7.26 -13.29 12.07
N LYS A 12 -7.28 -12.27 11.20
CA LYS A 12 -8.48 -11.77 10.51
C LYS A 12 -9.62 -11.46 11.48
N ARG A 13 -9.29 -10.89 12.65
CA ARG A 13 -10.29 -10.54 13.65
C ARG A 13 -11.19 -9.45 13.09
N VAL A 14 -12.49 -9.72 13.02
CA VAL A 14 -13.47 -8.77 12.46
C VAL A 14 -13.51 -7.50 13.30
N VAL A 15 -13.34 -6.37 12.62
CA VAL A 15 -13.48 -5.03 13.20
C VAL A 15 -14.82 -4.42 12.81
N GLY A 16 -15.28 -4.66 11.58
CA GLY A 16 -16.51 -4.09 11.08
C GLY A 16 -16.77 -4.40 9.62
N ARG A 17 -17.71 -3.67 9.01
CA ARG A 17 -18.05 -3.79 7.58
C ARG A 17 -17.96 -2.44 6.90
N LEU A 18 -17.35 -2.42 5.72
CA LEU A 18 -17.23 -1.26 4.84
C LEU A 18 -18.09 -1.49 3.61
N ARG A 19 -19.14 -0.69 3.46
CA ARG A 19 -20.02 -0.66 2.29
C ARG A 19 -19.64 0.50 1.40
N PHE A 20 -19.75 0.29 0.09
CA PHE A 20 -19.39 1.32 -0.88
C PHE A 20 -20.45 1.44 -1.96
N GLU A 21 -20.79 2.68 -2.30
CA GLU A 21 -21.76 3.01 -3.33
C GLU A 21 -21.19 4.07 -4.28
N SER A 22 -21.58 3.95 -5.55
CA SER A 22 -21.18 4.86 -6.61
C SER A 22 -22.33 5.03 -7.58
N ASP A 23 -22.70 6.27 -7.89
CA ASP A 23 -23.69 6.61 -8.93
C ASP A 23 -23.01 7.00 -10.27
N GLY A 24 -21.69 6.83 -10.34
CA GLY A 24 -20.84 7.20 -11.48
C GLY A 24 -20.24 8.61 -11.37
N ARG A 25 -20.98 9.57 -10.80
CA ARG A 25 -20.49 10.94 -10.52
C ARG A 25 -19.94 11.07 -9.11
N ARG A 26 -20.57 10.43 -8.14
CA ARG A 26 -20.26 10.50 -6.71
C ARG A 26 -19.99 9.10 -6.18
N GLN A 27 -19.15 9.07 -5.15
CA GLN A 27 -18.78 7.86 -4.43
C GLN A 27 -18.92 8.13 -2.94
N TYR A 28 -19.42 7.15 -2.20
CA TYR A 28 -19.57 7.24 -0.76
C TYR A 28 -19.33 5.88 -0.13
N SER A 29 -18.80 5.90 1.08
CA SER A 29 -18.63 4.72 1.90
C SER A 29 -19.36 4.86 3.23
N HIS A 30 -19.76 3.71 3.75
CA HIS A 30 -20.38 3.56 5.04
C HIS A 30 -19.65 2.46 5.79
N PHE A 31 -18.99 2.83 6.89
CA PHE A 31 -18.33 1.89 7.78
C PHE A 31 -19.14 1.72 9.07
N GLU A 32 -19.26 0.49 9.54
CA GLU A 32 -19.89 0.17 10.82
C GLU A 32 -19.02 -0.82 11.57
N TYR A 33 -18.75 -0.54 12.85
CA TYR A 33 -18.06 -1.49 13.72
C TYR A 33 -18.90 -2.73 13.96
N ASP A 34 -18.24 -3.88 14.03
CA ASP A 34 -18.88 -5.11 14.46
C ASP A 34 -19.17 -5.04 15.96
N ARG A 35 -20.33 -5.59 16.37
CA ARG A 35 -20.74 -5.58 17.78
C ARG A 35 -19.74 -6.30 18.67
N ALA A 36 -19.13 -7.40 18.20
CA ALA A 36 -18.13 -8.13 18.95
C ALA A 36 -16.83 -7.32 19.11
N TRP A 37 -16.49 -6.46 18.14
CA TRP A 37 -15.38 -5.52 18.29
C TRP A 37 -15.70 -4.47 19.36
N LEU A 38 -16.86 -3.82 19.28
CA LEU A 38 -17.29 -2.80 20.26
C LEU A 38 -17.37 -3.29 21.70
N GLN A 39 -17.63 -4.59 21.90
CA GLN A 39 -17.79 -5.20 23.22
C GLN A 39 -16.50 -5.79 23.79
N ALA A 40 -15.42 -5.84 23.01
CA ALA A 40 -14.19 -6.46 23.46
C ALA A 40 -13.33 -5.51 24.29
N ASP A 41 -12.74 -6.04 25.38
CA ASP A 41 -11.91 -5.27 26.32
C ASP A 41 -10.64 -4.67 25.69
N ASP A 42 -10.13 -5.32 24.64
CA ASP A 42 -8.93 -4.90 23.90
C ASP A 42 -9.25 -4.17 22.58
N SER A 43 -10.51 -3.75 22.40
CA SER A 43 -10.91 -2.97 21.23
C SER A 43 -10.36 -1.54 21.28
N PHE A 44 -10.18 -0.96 20.10
CA PHE A 44 -9.73 0.42 19.94
C PHE A 44 -10.38 1.05 18.71
N GLN A 45 -10.47 2.38 18.73
CA GLN A 45 -10.92 3.15 17.57
C GLN A 45 -9.86 3.09 16.47
N LEU A 46 -10.25 2.79 15.23
CA LEU A 46 -9.31 2.71 14.10
C LEU A 46 -8.65 4.05 13.77
N ALA A 47 -9.35 5.15 14.03
CA ALA A 47 -8.86 6.50 13.82
C ALA A 47 -9.70 7.50 14.65
N PRO A 48 -9.21 8.73 14.88
CA PRO A 48 -9.96 9.76 15.59
C PRO A 48 -11.36 10.05 15.00
N GLY A 49 -11.53 9.88 13.68
CA GLY A 49 -12.82 10.06 12.98
C GLY A 49 -13.76 8.84 13.04
N LEU A 50 -13.33 7.74 13.67
CA LEU A 50 -14.10 6.50 13.82
C LEU A 50 -14.15 6.08 15.30
N PRO A 51 -14.74 6.88 16.21
CA PRO A 51 -14.85 6.54 17.63
C PRO A 51 -15.54 5.19 17.85
N LEU A 52 -15.20 4.48 18.93
CA LEU A 52 -15.83 3.20 19.29
C LEU A 52 -17.28 3.42 19.75
N GLN A 53 -18.20 3.50 18.80
CA GLN A 53 -19.63 3.59 19.04
C GLN A 53 -20.40 2.80 17.98
N ALA A 54 -21.61 2.40 18.35
CA ALA A 54 -22.56 1.83 17.41
C ALA A 54 -23.01 2.89 16.39
N GLY A 55 -23.40 2.42 15.22
CA GLY A 55 -23.88 3.25 14.13
C GLY A 55 -22.86 3.45 13.01
N GLY A 56 -23.37 4.08 11.95
CA GLY A 56 -22.67 4.26 10.70
C GLY A 56 -21.77 5.47 10.63
N PHE A 57 -20.56 5.29 10.09
CA PHE A 57 -19.65 6.37 9.72
C PHE A 57 -19.69 6.55 8.20
N PHE A 58 -20.20 7.70 7.76
CA PHE A 58 -20.35 8.02 6.35
C PHE A 58 -19.21 8.90 5.87
N THR A 59 -18.60 8.53 4.74
CA THR A 59 -17.63 9.38 4.03
C THR A 59 -18.10 9.59 2.60
N SER A 60 -18.02 10.83 2.11
CA SER A 60 -18.54 11.23 0.79
C SER A 60 -17.44 11.91 -0.03
N GLY A 61 -17.13 11.34 -1.19
CA GLY A 61 -16.20 11.91 -2.16
C GLY A 61 -16.85 12.94 -3.08
N ARG A 62 -17.60 13.90 -2.51
CA ARG A 62 -18.37 14.91 -3.28
C ARG A 62 -17.48 15.87 -4.05
N ASP A 63 -16.39 16.31 -3.45
CA ASP A 63 -15.45 17.28 -4.03
C ASP A 63 -14.26 16.59 -4.69
N ASP A 64 -13.80 15.48 -4.11
CA ASP A 64 -12.78 14.58 -4.68
C ASP A 64 -13.23 13.14 -4.45
N ARG A 65 -13.24 12.33 -5.52
CA ARG A 65 -13.58 10.91 -5.45
C ARG A 65 -12.66 10.17 -4.49
N ARG A 66 -11.39 10.59 -4.32
CA ARG A 66 -10.44 10.00 -3.36
C ARG A 66 -10.95 10.08 -1.91
N ASN A 67 -11.76 11.10 -1.60
CA ASN A 67 -12.37 11.27 -0.29
C ASN A 67 -13.62 10.39 -0.07
N ALA A 68 -13.91 9.43 -0.96
CA ALA A 68 -15.02 8.51 -0.78
C ALA A 68 -14.77 7.47 0.32
N LEU A 69 -13.52 7.28 0.74
CA LEU A 69 -13.12 6.42 1.85
C LEU A 69 -12.67 7.27 3.03
N HIS A 70 -12.97 6.84 4.26
CA HIS A 70 -12.36 7.44 5.45
C HIS A 70 -10.83 7.33 5.36
N ASN A 71 -10.09 8.32 5.86
CA ASN A 71 -8.62 8.40 5.70
C ASN A 71 -7.89 7.13 6.15
N SER A 72 -8.35 6.49 7.23
CA SER A 72 -7.79 5.22 7.71
C SER A 72 -7.87 4.07 6.70
N PHE A 73 -8.86 4.08 5.80
CA PHE A 73 -8.96 3.11 4.72
C PHE A 73 -8.18 3.58 3.48
N GLN A 74 -8.09 4.90 3.25
CA GLN A 74 -7.22 5.44 2.19
C GLN A 74 -5.75 5.10 2.42
N ASP A 75 -5.28 5.07 3.67
CA ASP A 75 -3.91 4.68 4.00
C ASP A 75 -3.58 3.23 3.60
N ALA A 76 -4.59 2.35 3.56
CA ALA A 76 -4.45 0.98 3.07
C ALA A 76 -4.64 0.86 1.54
N ALA A 77 -5.14 1.91 0.89
CA ALA A 77 -5.27 1.99 -0.55
C ALA A 77 -3.90 2.27 -1.20
N PRO A 78 -3.72 1.89 -2.48
CA PRO A 78 -2.47 2.12 -3.18
C PRO A 78 -2.24 3.61 -3.44
N ASP A 79 -0.96 4.00 -3.45
CA ASP A 79 -0.54 5.32 -3.90
C ASP A 79 -0.71 5.51 -5.42
N SER A 80 -0.33 6.67 -5.95
CA SER A 80 -0.48 6.97 -7.38
C SER A 80 0.20 5.95 -8.30
N GLY A 81 1.34 5.36 -7.89
CA GLY A 81 2.04 4.34 -8.67
C GLY A 81 1.29 3.01 -8.66
N GLY A 82 0.89 2.54 -7.47
CA GLY A 82 0.09 1.32 -7.35
C GLY A 82 -1.27 1.43 -8.05
N ARG A 83 -1.91 2.60 -8.00
CA ARG A 83 -3.14 2.89 -8.74
C ARG A 83 -2.93 2.76 -10.24
N ALA A 84 -1.86 3.33 -10.78
CA ALA A 84 -1.57 3.24 -12.21
C ALA A 84 -1.42 1.79 -12.68
N LEU A 85 -0.74 0.95 -11.90
CA LEU A 85 -0.61 -0.48 -12.20
C LEU A 85 -1.96 -1.21 -12.15
N ILE A 86 -2.78 -0.94 -11.13
CA ILE A 86 -4.12 -1.54 -11.03
C ILE A 86 -5.02 -1.08 -12.19
N THR A 87 -4.99 0.20 -12.55
CA THR A 87 -5.70 0.73 -13.73
C THR A 87 -5.22 0.08 -15.03
N ARG A 88 -3.91 -0.16 -15.16
CA ARG A 88 -3.34 -0.85 -16.33
C ARG A 88 -3.83 -2.30 -16.41
N ALA A 89 -3.84 -3.01 -15.28
CA ALA A 89 -4.22 -4.42 -15.19
C ALA A 89 -5.73 -4.66 -15.37
N LEU A 90 -6.58 -3.77 -14.85
CA LEU A 90 -8.04 -3.96 -14.78
C LEU A 90 -8.83 -3.02 -15.70
N GLY A 91 -8.16 -2.04 -16.32
CA GLY A 91 -8.79 -0.98 -17.11
C GLY A 91 -9.16 0.26 -16.29
N GLY A 92 -9.61 1.30 -17.00
CA GLY A 92 -10.09 2.55 -16.43
C GLY A 92 -11.46 2.47 -15.75
N GLY A 93 -11.89 3.56 -15.12
CA GLY A 93 -13.21 3.67 -14.49
C GLY A 93 -13.33 3.05 -13.10
N LEU A 94 -12.20 2.65 -12.51
CA LEU A 94 -12.13 2.07 -11.16
C LEU A 94 -12.60 3.07 -10.09
N THR A 95 -13.29 2.54 -9.09
CA THR A 95 -13.69 3.26 -7.89
C THR A 95 -12.62 3.21 -6.80
N GLU A 96 -12.75 4.04 -5.76
CA GLU A 96 -11.84 3.95 -4.61
C GLU A 96 -11.92 2.59 -3.90
N PHE A 97 -13.10 1.96 -3.90
CA PHE A 97 -13.25 0.60 -3.37
C PHE A 97 -12.50 -0.43 -4.21
N ASP A 98 -12.47 -0.27 -5.54
CA ASP A 98 -11.70 -1.15 -6.42
C ASP A 98 -10.21 -1.00 -6.12
N TYR A 99 -9.68 0.23 -6.03
CA TYR A 99 -8.27 0.42 -5.66
C TYR A 99 -7.94 -0.16 -4.29
N LEU A 100 -8.79 0.06 -3.29
CA LEU A 100 -8.62 -0.47 -1.94
C LEU A 100 -8.57 -2.01 -1.93
N THR A 101 -9.52 -2.65 -2.61
CA THR A 101 -9.69 -4.10 -2.55
C THR A 101 -8.73 -4.83 -3.47
N GLN A 102 -8.29 -4.22 -4.58
CA GLN A 102 -7.33 -4.83 -5.51
C GLN A 102 -5.87 -4.64 -5.11
N SER A 103 -5.58 -3.83 -4.09
CA SER A 103 -4.28 -3.79 -3.43
C SER A 103 -3.95 -5.15 -2.82
N ASP A 104 -2.71 -5.65 -2.98
CA ASP A 104 -2.32 -6.93 -2.37
C ASP A 104 -2.45 -6.87 -0.84
N ASP A 105 -3.05 -7.91 -0.28
CA ASP A 105 -3.40 -8.01 1.14
C ASP A 105 -2.20 -8.20 2.08
N ARG A 106 -1.03 -8.54 1.55
CA ARG A 106 0.22 -8.69 2.31
C ARG A 106 1.09 -7.44 2.26
N THR A 107 1.04 -6.67 1.17
CA THR A 107 1.95 -5.53 0.95
C THR A 107 1.32 -4.16 1.16
N ARG A 108 0.01 -4.08 1.43
CA ARG A 108 -0.65 -2.83 1.84
C ARG A 108 -0.10 -2.32 3.17
N GLN A 109 -0.23 -1.01 3.38
CA GLN A 109 0.17 -0.40 4.64
C GLN A 109 -0.84 -0.69 5.76
N GLY A 110 -0.33 -0.80 6.98
CA GLY A 110 -1.12 -1.09 8.17
C GLY A 110 -1.54 -2.55 8.32
N ALA A 111 -2.44 -2.80 9.26
CA ALA A 111 -2.89 -4.15 9.64
C ALA A 111 -4.32 -4.48 9.20
N LEU A 112 -4.98 -3.55 8.50
CA LEU A 112 -6.36 -3.72 8.04
C LEU A 112 -6.42 -4.59 6.79
N ARG A 113 -7.34 -5.53 6.81
CA ARG A 113 -7.62 -6.49 5.74
C ARG A 113 -9.05 -6.28 5.26
N PHE A 114 -9.26 -6.44 3.96
CA PHE A 114 -10.56 -6.27 3.31
C PHE A 114 -10.94 -7.61 2.68
N LEU A 115 -11.91 -8.28 3.29
CA LEU A 115 -12.24 -9.66 3.02
C LEU A 115 -13.66 -9.81 2.49
N ASP A 116 -13.92 -10.91 1.79
CA ASP A 116 -15.28 -11.38 1.48
C ASP A 116 -15.93 -12.05 2.70
N ASP A 117 -17.19 -12.49 2.53
CA ASP A 117 -17.94 -13.19 3.59
C ASP A 117 -17.38 -14.59 3.92
N SER A 118 -16.49 -15.13 3.08
CA SER A 118 -15.73 -16.36 3.34
C SER A 118 -14.38 -16.09 4.01
N PHE A 119 -14.16 -14.86 4.49
CA PHE A 119 -12.93 -14.37 5.12
C PHE A 119 -11.69 -14.52 4.23
N GLN A 120 -11.85 -14.49 2.91
CA GLN A 120 -10.76 -14.45 1.94
C GLN A 120 -10.49 -13.01 1.48
N PRO A 121 -9.23 -12.63 1.21
CA PRO A 121 -8.94 -11.29 0.70
C PRO A 121 -9.68 -11.00 -0.60
N LEU A 122 -10.27 -9.80 -0.71
CA LEU A 122 -10.96 -9.36 -1.93
C LEU A 122 -10.00 -9.07 -3.09
N SER A 123 -8.70 -8.97 -2.82
CA SER A 123 -7.67 -8.75 -3.82
C SER A 123 -7.58 -9.93 -4.77
N ARG A 124 -7.95 -9.70 -6.03
CA ARG A 124 -7.77 -10.69 -7.10
C ARG A 124 -6.35 -10.64 -7.64
N LEU A 125 -5.75 -9.46 -7.63
CA LEU A 125 -4.34 -9.27 -7.89
C LEU A 125 -3.56 -9.70 -6.64
N SER A 126 -2.93 -10.87 -6.69
CA SER A 126 -1.94 -11.28 -5.68
C SER A 126 -0.66 -11.75 -6.36
N PRO A 127 0.08 -10.83 -7.01
CA PRO A 127 1.37 -11.17 -7.57
C PRO A 127 2.32 -11.66 -6.46
N PRO A 128 3.37 -12.43 -6.79
CA PRO A 128 4.37 -12.82 -5.80
C PRO A 128 5.12 -11.59 -5.29
N VAL A 129 5.32 -11.50 -3.96
CA VAL A 129 6.22 -10.49 -3.37
C VAL A 129 7.65 -10.89 -3.72
N PRO A 130 8.43 -10.05 -4.42
CA PRO A 130 9.80 -10.36 -4.80
C PRO A 130 10.66 -10.62 -3.58
N ARG A 131 11.62 -11.54 -3.69
CA ARG A 131 12.55 -11.84 -2.59
C ARG A 131 13.77 -10.95 -2.66
N LEU A 132 14.48 -10.83 -1.53
CA LEU A 132 15.72 -10.06 -1.44
C LEU A 132 16.76 -10.46 -2.50
N VAL A 133 16.81 -11.74 -2.89
CA VAL A 133 17.74 -12.24 -3.92
C VAL A 133 17.45 -11.68 -5.31
N GLU A 134 16.25 -11.16 -5.55
CA GLU A 134 15.77 -10.63 -6.83
C GLU A 134 15.98 -9.11 -6.93
N LEU A 135 16.59 -8.49 -5.92
CA LEU A 135 16.72 -7.03 -5.82
C LEU A 135 17.49 -6.39 -6.98
N GLU A 136 18.53 -7.07 -7.49
CA GLU A 136 19.28 -6.55 -8.64
C GLU A 136 18.44 -6.56 -9.93
N GLN A 137 17.61 -7.59 -10.13
CA GLN A 137 16.69 -7.66 -11.26
C GLN A 137 15.64 -6.56 -11.16
N LEU A 138 15.05 -6.37 -9.97
CA LEU A 138 14.08 -5.31 -9.74
C LEU A 138 14.66 -3.92 -9.98
N ARG A 139 15.91 -3.68 -9.57
CA ARG A 139 16.61 -2.42 -9.85
C ARG A 139 16.72 -2.17 -11.36
N LYS A 140 17.09 -3.20 -12.15
CA LYS A 140 17.19 -3.08 -13.62
C LYS A 140 15.83 -2.79 -14.25
N LEU A 141 14.79 -3.53 -13.85
CA LEU A 141 13.42 -3.33 -14.35
C LEU A 141 12.90 -1.94 -14.01
N THR A 142 13.11 -1.49 -12.78
CA THR A 142 12.71 -0.16 -12.32
C THR A 142 13.37 0.95 -13.14
N HIS A 143 14.67 0.84 -13.40
CA HIS A 143 15.39 1.82 -14.22
C HIS A 143 14.91 1.80 -15.67
N GLN A 144 14.66 0.60 -16.23
CA GLN A 144 14.13 0.48 -17.58
C GLN A 144 12.72 1.06 -17.70
N PHE A 145 11.89 0.90 -16.67
CA PHE A 145 10.54 1.48 -16.62
C PHE A 145 10.54 3.00 -16.59
N GLU A 146 11.52 3.63 -15.92
CA GLU A 146 11.67 5.09 -15.96
C GLU A 146 12.13 5.60 -17.36
N ILE A 147 12.70 4.73 -18.20
CA ILE A 147 13.12 5.05 -19.57
C ILE A 147 11.99 4.79 -20.58
N ASP A 148 11.46 3.59 -20.55
CA ASP A 148 10.47 3.07 -21.50
C ASP A 148 9.50 2.15 -20.73
N PRO A 149 8.42 2.71 -20.15
CA PRO A 149 7.44 1.95 -19.38
C PRO A 149 6.83 0.77 -20.12
N ASP A 150 6.63 0.89 -21.44
CA ASP A 150 5.98 -0.13 -22.25
C ASP A 150 6.90 -1.35 -22.48
N SER A 151 8.22 -1.17 -22.41
CA SER A 151 9.20 -2.25 -22.63
C SER A 151 9.31 -3.30 -21.52
N VAL A 152 8.88 -2.96 -20.30
CA VAL A 152 9.00 -3.82 -19.09
C VAL A 152 7.68 -3.95 -18.35
N GLU A 153 6.58 -3.68 -19.05
CA GLU A 153 5.25 -3.60 -18.47
C GLU A 153 4.80 -4.92 -17.85
N GLU A 154 4.88 -6.01 -18.62
CA GLU A 154 4.48 -7.35 -18.14
C GLU A 154 5.32 -7.78 -16.93
N ASP A 155 6.62 -7.52 -16.96
CA ASP A 155 7.53 -7.85 -15.87
C ASP A 155 7.17 -7.10 -14.58
N ILE A 156 6.79 -5.82 -14.68
CA ILE A 156 6.41 -5.01 -13.51
C ILE A 156 5.02 -5.39 -12.98
N LEU A 157 4.06 -5.70 -13.86
CA LEU A 157 2.74 -6.19 -13.44
C LEU A 157 2.85 -7.54 -12.72
N ASN A 158 3.79 -8.38 -13.14
CA ASN A 158 4.04 -9.69 -12.54
C ASN A 158 4.79 -9.62 -11.20
N LEU A 159 5.46 -8.51 -10.88
CA LEU A 159 6.22 -8.34 -9.64
C LEU A 159 5.41 -7.53 -8.64
N ALA A 160 4.91 -8.19 -7.60
CA ALA A 160 4.11 -7.52 -6.60
C ALA A 160 4.92 -6.44 -5.91
N GLY A 161 4.39 -5.24 -5.96
CA GLY A 161 4.84 -4.19 -5.08
C GLY A 161 5.81 -3.22 -5.69
N VAL A 162 6.27 -3.34 -6.95
CA VAL A 162 6.93 -2.21 -7.63
C VAL A 162 5.92 -1.07 -7.72
N SER A 163 5.99 -0.14 -6.78
CA SER A 163 5.19 1.07 -6.69
C SER A 163 6.12 2.23 -7.00
N GLY A 164 6.25 2.55 -8.28
CA GLY A 164 7.10 3.62 -8.78
C GLY A 164 6.44 4.32 -9.95
N SER A 165 6.34 5.64 -9.88
CA SER A 165 5.24 6.39 -10.46
C SER A 165 5.57 7.00 -11.82
N LEU A 166 4.64 6.87 -12.78
CA LEU A 166 4.40 7.79 -13.90
C LEU A 166 4.06 9.24 -13.46
N GLY A 167 4.26 9.60 -12.18
CA GLY A 167 3.84 10.82 -11.51
C GLY A 167 4.87 11.39 -10.52
N GLY A 168 6.17 11.15 -10.75
CA GLY A 168 7.26 11.90 -10.11
C GLY A 168 7.62 11.51 -8.67
N ALA A 169 7.07 10.42 -8.14
CA ALA A 169 7.53 9.81 -6.89
C ALA A 169 8.55 8.70 -7.18
N ARG A 170 9.65 8.67 -6.40
CA ARG A 170 10.72 7.67 -6.55
C ARG A 170 10.17 6.24 -6.51
N PRO A 171 10.70 5.34 -7.34
CA PRO A 171 10.29 3.96 -7.30
C PRO A 171 10.60 3.27 -5.98
N LYS A 172 9.65 2.48 -5.49
CA LYS A 172 9.81 1.65 -4.31
C LYS A 172 9.16 0.28 -4.52
N ALA A 173 9.58 -0.72 -3.75
CA ALA A 173 8.92 -2.02 -3.75
C ALA A 173 8.87 -2.69 -2.39
N SER A 174 7.84 -3.51 -2.16
CA SER A 174 7.83 -4.45 -1.04
C SER A 174 8.68 -5.67 -1.38
N ILE A 175 9.62 -6.02 -0.51
CA ILE A 175 10.56 -7.14 -0.69
C ILE A 175 10.46 -8.10 0.49
N ALA A 176 10.30 -9.38 0.22
CA ALA A 176 10.36 -10.42 1.23
C ALA A 176 11.81 -10.84 1.48
N GLY A 177 12.26 -10.79 2.72
CA GLY A 177 13.61 -11.18 3.08
C GLY A 177 13.79 -11.27 4.59
N GLU A 178 14.60 -12.22 5.04
CA GLU A 178 15.00 -12.29 6.46
C GLU A 178 13.81 -12.46 7.42
N GLY A 179 12.73 -13.10 6.96
CA GLY A 179 11.53 -13.34 7.77
C GLY A 179 10.58 -12.14 7.87
N GLN A 180 10.84 -11.04 7.17
CA GLN A 180 10.00 -9.84 7.18
C GLN A 180 9.80 -9.23 5.78
N LEU A 181 8.95 -8.22 5.71
CA LEU A 181 8.80 -7.36 4.53
C LEU A 181 9.64 -6.10 4.72
N TRP A 182 10.38 -5.76 3.67
CA TRP A 182 11.16 -4.53 3.55
C TRP A 182 10.53 -3.63 2.50
N ILE A 183 10.76 -2.33 2.62
CA ILE A 183 10.54 -1.35 1.57
C ILE A 183 11.88 -1.08 0.90
N ALA A 184 12.04 -1.59 -0.32
CA ALA A 184 13.11 -1.18 -1.21
C ALA A 184 12.79 0.18 -1.82
N LYS A 185 13.74 1.11 -1.77
CA LYS A 185 13.68 2.39 -2.46
C LYS A 185 14.82 2.45 -3.46
N PHE A 186 14.45 2.57 -4.73
CA PHE A 186 15.39 2.53 -5.84
C PHE A 186 15.81 3.95 -6.21
N THR A 187 17.08 4.12 -6.55
CA THR A 187 17.57 5.36 -7.17
C THR A 187 16.76 5.66 -8.42
N SER A 188 16.23 6.88 -8.50
CA SER A 188 15.54 7.38 -9.70
C SER A 188 16.54 7.98 -10.67
N ARG A 189 16.27 7.87 -11.98
CA ARG A 189 17.05 8.57 -13.01
C ARG A 189 17.08 10.08 -12.82
N ASP A 190 16.05 10.65 -12.21
CA ASP A 190 15.93 12.11 -11.99
C ASP A 190 16.68 12.59 -10.73
N ASP A 191 17.29 11.67 -9.96
CA ASP A 191 18.02 12.04 -8.75
C ASP A 191 19.34 12.74 -9.08
N ARG A 192 19.48 13.96 -8.54
CA ARG A 192 20.71 14.78 -8.66
C ARG A 192 21.67 14.63 -7.48
N ARG A 193 21.34 13.76 -6.54
CA ARG A 193 22.05 13.54 -5.27
C ARG A 193 21.97 12.06 -4.90
N ALA A 194 22.85 11.60 -4.02
CA ALA A 194 22.82 10.23 -3.50
C ALA A 194 21.71 10.04 -2.45
N VAL A 195 20.47 10.00 -2.90
CA VAL A 195 19.27 10.00 -2.04
C VAL A 195 19.22 8.80 -1.12
N GLU A 196 19.40 7.59 -1.64
CA GLU A 196 19.28 6.35 -0.85
C GLU A 196 20.35 6.34 0.25
N ARG A 197 21.56 6.80 -0.10
CA ARG A 197 22.66 6.96 0.86
C ARG A 197 22.32 7.98 1.92
N ALA A 198 21.75 9.12 1.54
CA ALA A 198 21.32 10.16 2.46
C ALA A 198 20.20 9.68 3.39
N GLU A 199 19.22 8.93 2.88
CA GLU A 199 18.11 8.37 3.65
C GLU A 199 18.62 7.37 4.70
N VAL A 200 19.44 6.38 4.30
CA VAL A 200 20.04 5.41 5.22
C VAL A 200 20.97 6.10 6.22
N ALA A 201 21.78 7.07 5.79
CA ALA A 201 22.65 7.83 6.69
C ALA A 201 21.85 8.64 7.73
N THR A 202 20.73 9.23 7.32
CA THR A 202 19.85 10.01 8.21
C THR A 202 19.15 9.11 9.23
N LEU A 203 18.64 7.95 8.81
CA LEU A 203 18.05 6.96 9.73
C LEU A 203 19.09 6.44 10.73
N LYS A 204 20.31 6.15 10.27
CA LYS A 204 21.42 5.75 11.17
C LYS A 204 21.81 6.86 12.14
N LEU A 205 21.82 8.12 11.70
CA LEU A 205 22.07 9.27 12.58
C LEU A 205 20.96 9.41 13.62
N ALA A 206 19.70 9.34 13.21
CA ALA A 206 18.55 9.39 14.10
C ALA A 206 18.59 8.29 15.17
N ALA A 207 18.94 7.05 14.80
CA ALA A 207 19.17 5.96 15.74
C ALA A 207 20.28 6.28 16.76
N ARG A 208 21.40 6.85 16.31
CA ARG A 208 22.51 7.28 17.20
C ARG A 208 22.11 8.42 18.14
N CYS A 209 21.12 9.22 17.75
CA CYS A 209 20.53 10.25 18.61
C CYS A 209 19.48 9.69 19.58
N GLY A 210 19.22 8.38 19.58
CA GLY A 210 18.24 7.74 20.47
C GLY A 210 16.79 7.83 19.99
N LEU A 211 16.55 8.20 18.73
CA LEU A 211 15.20 8.18 18.15
C LEU A 211 14.80 6.75 17.76
N MET A 212 13.52 6.41 17.95
CA MET A 212 12.95 5.17 17.41
C MET A 212 12.80 5.31 15.90
N VAL A 213 13.56 4.51 15.15
CA VAL A 213 13.56 4.49 13.68
C VAL A 213 13.54 3.05 13.18
N PRO A 214 13.02 2.80 11.96
CA PRO A 214 13.14 1.49 11.32
C PRO A 214 14.60 1.13 11.09
N GLU A 215 14.87 -0.18 10.99
CA GLU A 215 16.15 -0.64 10.47
C GLU A 215 16.34 -0.13 9.04
N ALA A 216 17.55 0.28 8.69
CA ALA A 216 17.83 0.75 7.33
C ALA A 216 19.24 0.41 6.88
N ARG A 217 19.35 -0.11 5.65
CA ARG A 217 20.64 -0.44 5.03
C ARG A 217 20.65 -0.17 3.53
N LEU A 218 21.86 -0.06 2.99
CA LEU A 218 22.06 0.02 1.55
C LEU A 218 22.39 -1.38 1.03
N GLU A 219 21.63 -1.81 0.03
CA GLU A 219 21.99 -2.92 -0.84
C GLU A 219 22.59 -2.36 -2.13
N LEU A 220 23.37 -3.22 -2.82
CA LEU A 220 24.04 -2.84 -4.08
C LEU A 220 24.91 -1.57 -3.94
N ALA A 221 25.48 -1.37 -2.74
CA ALA A 221 26.09 -0.11 -2.32
C ALA A 221 27.35 0.30 -3.10
N ASN A 222 27.95 -0.61 -3.86
CA ASN A 222 29.15 -0.36 -4.66
C ASN A 222 28.84 0.12 -6.09
N GLY A 223 27.56 0.13 -6.48
CA GLY A 223 27.12 0.64 -7.78
C GLY A 223 26.63 2.09 -7.75
N ASP A 224 26.31 2.62 -8.94
CA ASP A 224 25.81 3.99 -9.15
C ASP A 224 24.33 4.17 -8.79
N SER A 225 23.60 3.06 -8.60
CA SER A 225 22.18 3.03 -8.21
C SER A 225 21.99 2.06 -7.03
N PRO A 226 22.43 2.46 -5.82
CA PRO A 226 22.18 1.66 -4.63
C PRO A 226 20.68 1.57 -4.34
N VAL A 227 20.27 0.61 -3.50
CA VAL A 227 18.88 0.47 -3.07
C VAL A 227 18.85 0.63 -1.55
N ALA A 228 18.02 1.53 -1.04
CA ALA A 228 17.77 1.59 0.40
C ALA A 228 16.71 0.54 0.76
N LEU A 229 17.02 -0.34 1.71
CA LEU A 229 16.06 -1.21 2.37
C LEU A 229 15.73 -0.63 3.74
N ILE A 230 14.42 -0.51 4.02
CA ILE A 230 13.84 0.03 5.25
C ILE A 230 12.75 -0.92 5.75
#